data_AF-A0AA37PJE5-F1
#
_entry.id   AF-A0AA37PJE5-F1
#
_cell.length_a   1.000
_cell.length_b   1.000
_cell.length_c   1.000
_cell.angle_alpha   90.00
_cell.angle_beta   90.00
_cell.angle_gamma   90.00
#
_symmetry.space_group_name_H-M   'P 1'
#
loop_
_entity.id
_entity.type
_entity.pdbx_description
1 polymer ?
#
loop_
_entity_poly.entity_id
_entity_poly.type
_entity_poly.pdbx_seq_one_letter_code
_entity_poly.pdbx_strand_id
1 'polypeptide(L)'
;MVQYTPASAKRRKPNPAERRRDLCDAAIELLAADGAKGLSHLKVDRKAAVPDGTTSFYFRTRSALLRAVAERLAELDLERLQSIADSAGSQKDNPTPSLLSQVVIQAGTEPQLSWTKARYELTMQAARDPAMAAILQQATDAFTKLHREILVQLMPHGAELESAVVEDLSNVTLTFINGLLMRAAHGDLVVGSPEQLDAILTAIATGILKSPDKGRLTVAGDVHSARGRRAAASG
;
A
#
# COMPACT_ATOMS: atom_id res chain seq x y z
N MET A 1 -47.09 27.87 -29.09
CA MET A 1 -45.88 27.21 -29.63
C MET A 1 -44.71 27.66 -28.77
N VAL A 2 -44.31 26.86 -27.77
CA VAL A 2 -43.26 27.22 -26.81
C VAL A 2 -41.93 26.75 -27.37
N GLN A 3 -41.02 27.68 -27.65
CA GLN A 3 -39.66 27.38 -28.11
C GLN A 3 -38.82 26.89 -26.91
N TYR A 4 -38.44 25.61 -26.94
CA TYR A 4 -37.42 25.05 -26.06
C TYR A 4 -36.04 25.39 -26.64
N THR A 5 -35.26 26.20 -25.91
CA THR A 5 -33.84 26.43 -26.20
C THR A 5 -33.03 25.51 -25.29
N PRO A 6 -32.24 24.54 -25.80
CA PRO A 6 -31.36 23.77 -24.94
C PRO A 6 -30.24 24.67 -24.44
N ALA A 7 -30.10 24.78 -23.12
CA ALA A 7 -28.96 25.42 -22.49
C ALA A 7 -27.68 24.67 -22.91
N SER A 8 -26.83 25.35 -23.69
CA SER A 8 -25.49 24.87 -24.01
C SER A 8 -24.71 24.72 -22.71
N ALA A 9 -24.52 23.46 -22.27
CA ALA A 9 -23.67 23.14 -21.13
C ALA A 9 -22.24 23.57 -21.49
N LYS A 10 -21.81 24.72 -20.96
CA LYS A 10 -20.43 25.23 -21.08
C LYS A 10 -19.48 24.12 -20.64
N ARG A 11 -18.77 23.54 -21.60
CA ARG A 11 -17.70 22.55 -21.39
C ARG A 11 -16.65 23.19 -20.48
N ARG A 12 -16.69 22.89 -19.18
CA ARG A 12 -15.76 23.40 -18.18
C ARG A 12 -14.35 23.02 -18.63
N LYS A 13 -13.42 23.99 -18.68
CA LYS A 13 -12.02 23.71 -19.05
C LYS A 13 -11.52 22.58 -18.14
N PRO A 14 -10.96 21.49 -18.68
CA PRO A 14 -10.45 20.41 -17.86
C PRO A 14 -9.44 20.96 -16.86
N ASN A 15 -9.62 20.69 -15.57
CA ASN A 15 -8.63 21.03 -14.56
C ASN A 15 -7.37 20.18 -14.85
N PRO A 16 -6.19 20.80 -15.11
CA PRO A 16 -4.99 20.04 -15.44
C PRO A 16 -4.59 19.02 -14.38
N ALA A 17 -4.83 19.31 -13.10
CA ALA A 17 -4.54 18.39 -12.01
C ALA A 17 -5.50 17.20 -11.99
N GLU A 18 -6.78 17.43 -12.26
CA GLU A 18 -7.80 16.38 -12.38
C GLU A 18 -7.49 15.47 -13.57
N ARG A 19 -7.18 16.06 -14.73
CA ARG A 19 -6.76 15.29 -15.91
C ARG A 19 -5.53 14.43 -15.62
N ARG A 20 -4.56 14.96 -14.89
CA ARG A 20 -3.36 14.20 -14.49
C ARG A 20 -3.74 12.98 -13.64
N ARG A 21 -4.69 13.13 -12.70
CA ARG A 21 -5.20 12.01 -11.89
C ARG A 21 -5.97 10.99 -12.73
N ASP A 22 -6.87 11.43 -13.61
CA ASP A 22 -7.63 10.52 -14.50
C ASP A 22 -6.70 9.62 -15.33
N LEU A 23 -5.60 10.19 -15.85
CA LEU A 23 -4.60 9.45 -16.60
C LEU A 23 -3.84 8.44 -15.72
N CYS A 24 -3.51 8.82 -14.48
CA CYS A 24 -2.91 7.90 -13.52
C CYS A 24 -3.87 6.77 -13.12
N ASP A 25 -5.14 7.07 -12.89
CA ASP A 25 -6.17 6.06 -12.54
C ASP A 25 -6.35 5.04 -13.68
N ALA A 26 -6.41 5.51 -14.93
CA ALA A 26 -6.41 4.64 -16.10
C ALA A 26 -5.13 3.79 -16.22
N ALA A 27 -3.97 4.36 -15.87
CA ALA A 27 -2.71 3.63 -15.85
C ALA A 27 -2.63 2.59 -14.73
N ILE A 28 -3.23 2.83 -13.56
CA ILE A 28 -3.37 1.85 -12.47
C ILE A 28 -4.16 0.64 -12.96
N GLU A 29 -5.30 0.86 -13.62
CA GLU A 29 -6.11 -0.23 -14.18
C GLU A 29 -5.34 -1.04 -15.24
N LEU A 30 -4.56 -0.38 -16.11
CA LEU A 30 -3.73 -1.07 -17.09
C LEU A 30 -2.61 -1.88 -16.44
N LEU A 31 -1.96 -1.36 -15.40
CA LEU A 31 -0.95 -2.10 -14.65
C LEU A 31 -1.57 -3.33 -13.96
N ALA A 32 -2.75 -3.19 -13.38
CA ALA A 32 -3.44 -4.27 -12.71
C ALA A 32 -3.88 -5.39 -13.66
N ALA A 33 -4.29 -5.03 -14.89
CA ALA A 33 -4.81 -5.98 -15.88
C ALA A 33 -3.71 -6.60 -16.75
N ASP A 34 -2.79 -5.78 -17.26
CA ASP A 34 -1.82 -6.15 -18.31
C ASP A 34 -0.36 -6.17 -17.81
N GLY A 35 -0.13 -5.83 -16.53
CA GLY A 35 1.21 -5.71 -15.94
C GLY A 35 2.03 -4.54 -16.49
N ALA A 36 3.30 -4.43 -16.07
CA ALA A 36 4.17 -3.33 -16.48
C ALA A 36 4.39 -3.24 -18.01
N LYS A 37 4.43 -4.40 -18.71
CA LYS A 37 4.55 -4.45 -20.19
C LYS A 37 3.29 -3.92 -20.88
N GLY A 38 2.15 -3.98 -20.20
CA GLY A 38 0.88 -3.44 -20.64
C GLY A 38 0.86 -1.92 -20.75
N LEU A 39 1.74 -1.20 -20.03
CA LEU A 39 1.65 0.25 -19.92
C LEU A 39 2.40 1.01 -21.03
N SER A 40 1.65 1.81 -21.78
CA SER A 40 2.16 2.81 -22.74
C SER A 40 1.25 4.03 -22.78
N HIS A 41 1.78 5.20 -23.15
CA HIS A 41 1.00 6.44 -23.27
C HIS A 41 -0.25 6.29 -24.13
N LEU A 42 -0.12 5.67 -25.31
CA LEU A 42 -1.24 5.46 -26.21
C LEU A 42 -2.34 4.57 -25.58
N LYS A 43 -1.94 3.53 -24.84
CA LYS A 43 -2.91 2.69 -24.12
C LYS A 43 -3.59 3.45 -22.99
N VAL A 44 -2.86 4.30 -22.27
CA VAL A 44 -3.45 5.17 -21.24
C VAL A 44 -4.45 6.14 -21.86
N ASP A 45 -4.10 6.79 -22.98
CA ASP A 45 -4.99 7.71 -23.69
C ASP A 45 -6.32 7.03 -24.06
N ARG A 46 -6.22 5.84 -24.66
CA ARG A 46 -7.38 5.03 -25.04
C ARG A 46 -8.20 4.59 -23.83
N LYS A 47 -7.53 4.12 -22.77
CA LYS A 47 -8.19 3.67 -21.54
C LYS A 47 -8.92 4.82 -20.84
N ALA A 48 -8.32 6.01 -20.81
CA ALA A 48 -8.92 7.23 -20.25
C ALA A 48 -9.92 7.93 -21.20
N ALA A 49 -10.14 7.38 -22.41
CA ALA A 49 -10.99 7.96 -23.45
C ALA A 49 -10.65 9.41 -23.81
N VAL A 50 -9.34 9.72 -23.89
CA VAL A 50 -8.81 11.03 -24.28
C VAL A 50 -8.11 10.97 -25.64
N PRO A 51 -7.88 12.11 -26.33
CA PRO A 51 -7.14 12.11 -27.60
C PRO A 51 -5.73 11.52 -27.46
N ASP A 52 -5.30 10.81 -28.50
CA ASP A 52 -3.93 10.29 -28.61
C ASP A 52 -2.90 11.41 -28.40
N GLY A 53 -1.89 11.15 -27.57
CA GLY A 53 -0.84 12.10 -27.21
C GLY A 53 -1.12 12.91 -25.95
N THR A 54 -2.31 12.81 -25.36
CA THR A 54 -2.66 13.53 -24.12
C THR A 54 -1.74 13.10 -22.97
N THR A 55 -1.53 11.80 -22.77
CA THR A 55 -0.67 11.27 -21.71
C THR A 55 0.76 11.75 -21.90
N SER A 56 1.26 11.78 -23.15
CA SER A 56 2.63 12.22 -23.46
C SER A 56 2.84 13.72 -23.19
N PHE A 57 1.77 14.52 -23.32
CA PHE A 57 1.78 15.93 -22.94
C PHE A 57 1.97 16.10 -21.42
N TYR A 58 1.32 15.28 -20.58
CA TYR A 58 1.46 15.35 -19.11
C TYR A 58 2.71 14.63 -18.58
N PHE A 59 3.13 13.56 -19.23
CA PHE A 59 4.21 12.68 -18.79
C PHE A 59 5.14 12.37 -19.95
N ARG A 60 6.21 13.17 -20.12
CA ARG A 60 7.09 13.07 -21.29
C ARG A 60 7.77 11.70 -21.49
N THR A 61 7.94 10.93 -20.42
CA THR A 61 8.62 9.61 -20.46
C THR A 61 7.81 8.56 -19.74
N ARG A 62 8.06 7.27 -20.05
CA ARG A 62 7.43 6.15 -19.36
C ARG A 62 7.79 6.11 -17.86
N SER A 63 9.02 6.46 -17.49
CA SER A 63 9.42 6.57 -16.08
C SER A 63 8.65 7.70 -15.37
N ALA A 64 8.47 8.86 -16.01
CA ALA A 64 7.67 9.94 -15.44
C ALA A 64 6.19 9.55 -15.22
N LEU A 65 5.61 8.79 -16.15
CA LEU A 65 4.27 8.22 -15.98
C LEU A 65 4.21 7.26 -14.80
N LEU A 66 5.12 6.29 -14.72
CA LEU A 66 5.14 5.31 -13.62
C LEU A 66 5.29 5.99 -12.25
N ARG A 67 6.13 7.03 -12.13
CA ARG A 67 6.33 7.74 -10.85
C ARG A 67 5.06 8.47 -10.43
N ALA A 68 4.39 9.12 -11.38
CA ALA A 68 3.10 9.76 -11.12
C ALA A 68 1.99 8.76 -10.76
N VAL A 69 2.06 7.53 -11.29
CA VAL A 69 1.16 6.45 -10.89
C VAL A 69 1.45 5.98 -9.46
N ALA A 70 2.73 5.89 -9.07
CA ALA A 70 3.12 5.59 -7.70
C ALA A 70 2.66 6.68 -6.71
N GLU A 71 2.81 7.95 -7.08
CA GLU A 71 2.27 9.10 -6.31
C GLU A 71 0.75 8.98 -6.16
N ARG A 72 0.04 8.69 -7.26
CA ARG A 72 -1.42 8.53 -7.24
C ARG A 72 -1.88 7.37 -6.35
N LEU A 73 -1.17 6.24 -6.36
CA LEU A 73 -1.47 5.13 -5.45
C LEU A 73 -1.29 5.54 -3.99
N ALA A 74 -0.24 6.30 -3.67
CA ALA A 74 -0.01 6.80 -2.31
C ALA A 74 -1.13 7.76 -1.85
N GLU A 75 -1.62 8.63 -2.74
CA GLU A 75 -2.80 9.48 -2.47
C GLU A 75 -4.04 8.63 -2.15
N LEU A 76 -4.32 7.63 -3.00
CA LEU A 76 -5.48 6.74 -2.84
C LEU A 76 -5.40 5.91 -1.55
N ASP A 77 -4.20 5.45 -1.15
CA ASP A 77 -4.00 4.77 0.11
C ASP A 77 -4.32 5.69 1.30
N LEU A 78 -3.85 6.93 1.27
CA LEU A 78 -4.10 7.89 2.33
C LEU A 78 -5.59 8.24 2.46
N GLU A 79 -6.26 8.53 1.33
CA GLU A 79 -7.70 8.77 1.27
C GLU A 79 -8.49 7.58 1.86
N ARG A 80 -8.04 6.36 1.55
CA ARG A 80 -8.64 5.13 2.07
C ARG A 80 -8.45 4.99 3.58
N LEU A 81 -7.23 5.19 4.07
CA LEU A 81 -6.94 5.11 5.51
C LEU A 81 -7.81 6.11 6.29
N GLN A 82 -7.97 7.33 5.77
CA GLN A 82 -8.83 8.36 6.35
C GLN A 82 -10.32 7.94 6.34
N SER A 83 -10.83 7.48 5.20
CA SER A 83 -12.24 7.07 5.07
C SER A 83 -12.63 5.95 6.04
N ILE A 84 -11.75 4.98 6.30
CA ILE A 84 -12.06 3.89 7.22
C ILE A 84 -11.92 4.37 8.67
N ALA A 85 -10.95 5.24 8.98
CA ALA A 85 -10.80 5.85 10.30
C ALA A 85 -12.05 6.68 10.69
N ASP A 86 -12.57 7.49 9.78
CA ASP A 86 -13.78 8.31 10.00
C ASP A 86 -15.03 7.42 10.26
N SER A 87 -15.09 6.27 9.58
CA SER A 87 -16.16 5.30 9.74
C SER A 87 -16.10 4.59 11.10
N ALA A 88 -14.89 4.26 11.57
CA ALA A 88 -14.66 3.64 12.88
C ALA A 88 -15.01 4.58 14.05
N GLY A 89 -14.73 5.89 13.94
CA GLY A 89 -15.07 6.89 14.97
C GLY A 89 -16.58 7.07 15.20
N SER A 90 -17.41 6.63 14.26
CA SER A 90 -18.87 6.77 14.27
C SER A 90 -19.61 5.59 14.94
N GLN A 91 -18.93 4.46 15.20
CA GLN A 91 -19.53 3.26 15.80
C GLN A 91 -18.89 2.97 17.16
N LYS A 92 -19.49 3.50 18.24
CA LYS A 92 -18.93 3.39 19.61
C LYS A 92 -19.39 2.16 20.41
N ASP A 93 -20.35 1.36 19.92
CA ASP A 93 -21.08 0.41 20.77
C ASP A 93 -20.89 -1.09 20.44
N ASN A 94 -19.99 -1.46 19.52
CA ASN A 94 -19.63 -2.86 19.28
C ASN A 94 -18.11 -3.04 19.15
N PRO A 95 -17.56 -4.20 19.54
CA PRO A 95 -16.17 -4.53 19.25
C PRO A 95 -16.00 -4.65 17.73
N THR A 96 -15.53 -3.56 17.13
CA THR A 96 -15.22 -3.50 15.70
C THR A 96 -13.82 -4.08 15.48
N PRO A 97 -13.59 -4.78 14.36
CA PRO A 97 -12.25 -5.22 13.99
C PRO A 97 -11.30 -4.04 13.88
N SER A 98 -10.01 -4.26 14.08
CA SER A 98 -9.01 -3.22 13.97
C SER A 98 -9.03 -2.58 12.58
N LEU A 99 -8.77 -1.26 12.54
CA LEU A 99 -8.66 -0.51 11.29
C LEU A 99 -7.65 -1.15 10.32
N LEU A 100 -6.55 -1.70 10.85
CA LEU A 100 -5.55 -2.43 10.09
C LEU A 100 -6.16 -3.63 9.37
N SER A 101 -6.90 -4.47 10.09
CA SER A 101 -7.49 -5.67 9.52
C SER A 101 -8.54 -5.35 8.47
N GLN A 102 -9.33 -4.30 8.67
CA GLN A 102 -10.28 -3.81 7.66
C GLN A 102 -9.55 -3.38 6.37
N VAL A 103 -8.47 -2.61 6.51
CA VAL A 103 -7.64 -2.16 5.37
C VAL A 103 -7.01 -3.34 4.64
N VAL A 104 -6.48 -4.33 5.35
CA VAL A 104 -5.82 -5.47 4.72
C VAL A 104 -6.83 -6.35 3.97
N ILE A 105 -7.98 -6.64 4.57
CA ILE A 105 -8.99 -7.52 3.93
C ILE A 105 -9.60 -6.87 2.69
N GLN A 106 -9.98 -5.60 2.77
CA GLN A 106 -10.55 -4.91 1.60
C GLN A 106 -9.48 -4.71 0.49
N ALA A 107 -8.18 -4.81 0.78
CA ALA A 107 -7.15 -4.78 -0.27
C ALA A 107 -7.23 -5.98 -1.23
N GLY A 108 -7.90 -7.06 -0.83
CA GLY A 108 -8.21 -8.22 -1.67
C GLY A 108 -9.48 -8.08 -2.51
N THR A 109 -10.20 -6.97 -2.42
CA THR A 109 -11.46 -6.72 -3.15
C THR A 109 -11.34 -5.52 -4.08
N GLU A 110 -12.09 -5.49 -5.18
CA GLU A 110 -12.08 -4.34 -6.08
C GLU A 110 -12.76 -3.10 -5.44
N PRO A 111 -12.28 -1.88 -5.71
CA PRO A 111 -11.18 -1.53 -6.63
C PRO A 111 -9.76 -1.69 -6.03
N GLN A 112 -9.62 -1.95 -4.73
CA GLN A 112 -8.32 -1.96 -4.06
C GLN A 112 -7.42 -3.12 -4.48
N LEU A 113 -7.99 -4.23 -4.94
CA LEU A 113 -7.24 -5.35 -5.52
C LEU A 113 -6.45 -4.88 -6.73
N SER A 114 -7.05 -4.07 -7.61
CA SER A 114 -6.34 -3.48 -8.75
C SER A 114 -5.18 -2.59 -8.30
N TRP A 115 -5.37 -1.79 -7.24
CA TRP A 115 -4.30 -0.96 -6.68
C TRP A 115 -3.15 -1.79 -6.13
N THR A 116 -3.47 -2.87 -5.40
CA THR A 116 -2.50 -3.82 -4.87
C THR A 116 -1.67 -4.47 -5.99
N LYS A 117 -2.32 -4.95 -7.06
CA LYS A 117 -1.64 -5.51 -8.22
C LYS A 117 -0.71 -4.50 -8.90
N ALA A 118 -1.21 -3.29 -9.15
CA ALA A 118 -0.41 -2.22 -9.75
C ALA A 118 0.81 -1.86 -8.87
N ARG A 119 0.66 -1.82 -7.54
CA ARG A 119 1.76 -1.58 -6.61
C ARG A 119 2.85 -2.64 -6.73
N TYR A 120 2.49 -3.93 -6.83
CA TYR A 120 3.49 -5.00 -6.99
C TYR A 120 4.27 -4.89 -8.30
N GLU A 121 3.60 -4.54 -9.40
CA GLU A 121 4.27 -4.25 -10.68
C GLU A 121 5.28 -3.08 -10.53
N LEU A 122 4.90 -2.02 -9.82
CA LEU A 122 5.79 -0.87 -9.56
C LEU A 122 6.96 -1.22 -8.65
N THR A 123 6.75 -2.02 -7.60
CA THR A 123 7.82 -2.44 -6.68
C THR A 123 8.95 -3.16 -7.42
N MET A 124 8.61 -4.01 -8.41
CA MET A 124 9.62 -4.69 -9.24
C MET A 124 10.40 -3.72 -10.15
N GLN A 125 9.81 -2.60 -10.54
CA GLN A 125 10.49 -1.54 -11.29
C GLN A 125 11.37 -0.67 -10.37
N ALA A 126 10.93 -0.43 -9.14
CA ALA A 126 11.59 0.47 -8.18
C ALA A 126 13.04 0.06 -7.87
N ALA A 127 13.35 -1.24 -7.94
CA ALA A 127 14.71 -1.76 -7.78
C ALA A 127 15.75 -1.12 -8.74
N ARG A 128 15.31 -0.50 -9.84
CA ARG A 128 16.16 0.13 -10.85
C ARG A 128 15.92 1.65 -10.98
N ASP A 129 15.00 2.22 -10.20
CA ASP A 129 14.65 3.64 -10.21
C ASP A 129 14.57 4.15 -8.76
N PRO A 130 15.66 4.75 -8.22
CA PRO A 130 15.70 5.21 -6.83
C PRO A 130 14.62 6.24 -6.47
N ALA A 131 14.19 7.07 -7.44
CA ALA A 131 13.12 8.03 -7.21
C ALA A 131 11.76 7.33 -7.04
N MET A 132 11.52 6.26 -7.81
CA MET A 132 10.35 5.40 -7.61
C MET A 132 10.38 4.72 -6.25
N ALA A 133 11.54 4.18 -5.87
CA ALA A 133 11.72 3.51 -4.58
C ALA A 133 11.41 4.46 -3.41
N ALA A 134 11.87 5.71 -3.49
CA ALA A 134 11.56 6.73 -2.48
C ALA A 134 10.05 7.01 -2.35
N ILE A 135 9.33 7.12 -3.48
CA ILE A 135 7.87 7.34 -3.47
C ILE A 135 7.14 6.16 -2.81
N LEU A 136 7.47 4.93 -3.20
CA LEU A 136 6.85 3.73 -2.62
C LEU A 136 7.21 3.55 -1.14
N GLN A 137 8.43 3.89 -0.74
CA GLN A 137 8.85 3.85 0.66
C GLN A 137 8.03 4.83 1.51
N GLN A 138 7.89 6.07 1.06
CA GLN A 138 7.10 7.08 1.77
C GLN A 138 5.63 6.63 1.95
N ALA A 139 5.04 6.02 0.93
CA ALA A 139 3.68 5.45 1.03
C ALA A 139 3.62 4.30 2.06
N THR A 140 4.65 3.46 2.11
CA THR A 140 4.76 2.32 3.03
C THR A 140 4.98 2.77 4.49
N ASP A 141 5.67 3.90 4.70
CA ASP A 141 5.95 4.43 6.04
C ASP A 141 4.67 4.79 6.79
N ALA A 142 3.70 5.41 6.10
CA ALA A 142 2.40 5.74 6.67
C ALA A 142 1.63 4.50 7.13
N PHE A 143 1.62 3.45 6.29
CA PHE A 143 0.99 2.17 6.63
C PHE A 143 1.70 1.48 7.80
N THR A 144 3.04 1.49 7.80
CA THR A 144 3.86 0.88 8.85
C THR A 144 3.62 1.57 10.20
N LYS A 145 3.49 2.90 10.21
CA LYS A 145 3.16 3.67 11.41
C LYS A 145 1.80 3.25 11.97
N LEU A 146 0.77 3.23 11.12
CA LEU A 146 -0.58 2.82 11.52
C LEU A 146 -0.60 1.39 12.07
N HIS A 147 0.08 0.48 11.38
CA HIS A 147 0.24 -0.90 11.79
C HIS A 147 0.84 -1.02 13.20
N ARG A 148 1.93 -0.29 13.47
CA ARG A 148 2.58 -0.28 14.80
C ARG A 148 1.64 0.22 15.90
N GLU A 149 0.92 1.31 15.65
CA GLU A 149 -0.03 1.90 16.62
C GLU A 149 -1.14 0.91 16.98
N ILE A 150 -1.71 0.25 15.97
CA ILE A 150 -2.79 -0.73 16.18
C ILE A 150 -2.28 -1.99 16.87
N LEU A 151 -1.09 -2.46 16.52
CA LEU A 151 -0.49 -3.64 17.16
C LEU A 151 -0.29 -3.42 18.67
N VAL A 152 0.13 -2.22 19.07
CA VAL A 152 0.23 -1.85 20.49
C VAL A 152 -1.13 -1.86 21.18
N GLN A 153 -2.18 -1.38 20.51
CA GLN A 153 -3.54 -1.35 21.07
C GLN A 153 -4.17 -2.75 21.19
N LEU A 154 -3.85 -3.67 20.28
CA LEU A 154 -4.35 -5.05 20.30
C LEU A 154 -3.71 -5.90 21.40
N MET A 155 -2.52 -5.51 21.90
CA MET A 155 -1.77 -6.28 22.89
C MET A 155 -2.14 -5.87 24.33
N PRO A 156 -2.40 -6.85 25.24
CA PRO A 156 -2.48 -6.57 26.67
C PRO A 156 -1.17 -5.95 27.15
N HIS A 157 -1.25 -4.82 27.88
CA HIS A 157 -0.08 -4.05 28.32
C HIS A 157 0.87 -3.64 27.17
N GLY A 158 0.38 -3.54 25.93
CA GLY A 158 1.21 -3.20 24.77
C GLY A 158 1.95 -1.87 24.91
N ALA A 159 1.36 -0.90 25.62
CA ALA A 159 1.97 0.40 25.90
C ALA A 159 3.17 0.32 26.87
N GLU A 160 3.32 -0.78 27.60
CA GLU A 160 4.41 -1.02 28.55
C GLU A 160 5.60 -1.77 27.92
N LEU A 161 5.45 -2.24 26.67
CA LEU A 161 6.51 -2.98 25.97
C LEU A 161 7.68 -2.07 25.58
N GLU A 162 8.90 -2.62 25.65
CA GLU A 162 10.11 -1.96 25.14
C GLU A 162 9.99 -1.67 23.63
N SER A 163 10.54 -0.54 23.16
CA SER A 163 10.48 -0.18 21.72
C SER A 163 11.03 -1.26 20.80
N ALA A 164 12.13 -1.91 21.20
CA ALA A 164 12.74 -2.99 20.41
C ALA A 164 11.80 -4.19 20.25
N VAL A 165 10.98 -4.49 21.25
CA VAL A 165 9.98 -5.58 21.20
C VAL A 165 8.83 -5.19 20.29
N VAL A 166 8.36 -3.95 20.38
CA VAL A 166 7.31 -3.43 19.48
C VAL A 166 7.78 -3.42 18.03
N GLU A 167 9.06 -3.07 17.79
CA GLU A 167 9.68 -3.12 16.47
C GLU A 167 9.76 -4.54 15.93
N ASP A 168 10.19 -5.50 16.74
CA ASP A 168 10.25 -6.90 16.36
C ASP A 168 8.88 -7.46 15.98
N LEU A 169 7.89 -7.25 16.86
CA LEU A 169 6.50 -7.63 16.61
C LEU A 169 6.00 -6.98 15.33
N SER A 170 6.26 -5.68 15.15
CA SER A 170 5.84 -4.95 13.96
C SER A 170 6.47 -5.53 12.68
N ASN A 171 7.75 -5.88 12.71
CA ASN A 171 8.44 -6.46 11.56
C ASN A 171 7.83 -7.82 11.17
N VAL A 172 7.57 -8.69 12.15
CA VAL A 172 7.04 -10.03 11.90
C VAL A 172 5.60 -9.95 11.38
N THR A 173 4.72 -9.19 12.02
CA THR A 173 3.32 -9.08 11.59
C THR A 173 3.18 -8.34 10.27
N LEU A 174 4.00 -7.32 10.00
CA LEU A 174 4.01 -6.64 8.71
C LEU A 174 4.49 -7.59 7.59
N THR A 175 5.49 -8.44 7.86
CA THR A 175 5.94 -9.46 6.92
C THR A 175 4.82 -10.45 6.58
N PHE A 176 4.06 -10.88 7.59
CA PHE A 176 2.88 -11.72 7.40
C PHE A 176 1.81 -11.01 6.54
N ILE A 177 1.48 -9.76 6.84
CA ILE A 177 0.52 -8.95 6.07
C ILE A 177 0.97 -8.77 4.61
N ASN A 178 2.24 -8.45 4.37
CA ASN A 178 2.79 -8.33 3.02
C ASN A 178 2.65 -9.63 2.23
N GLY A 179 2.87 -10.78 2.88
CA GLY A 179 2.62 -12.10 2.31
C GLY A 179 1.13 -12.30 1.96
N LEU A 180 0.22 -11.90 2.86
CA LEU A 180 -1.21 -11.99 2.62
C LEU A 180 -1.67 -11.11 1.44
N LEU A 181 -1.18 -9.87 1.36
CA LEU A 181 -1.48 -8.96 0.25
C LEU A 181 -0.94 -9.50 -1.09
N MET A 182 0.24 -10.11 -1.07
CA MET A 182 0.84 -10.72 -2.27
C MET A 182 0.03 -11.92 -2.75
N ARG A 183 -0.53 -12.71 -1.82
CA ARG A 183 -1.42 -13.83 -2.12
C ARG A 183 -2.76 -13.36 -2.69
N ALA A 184 -3.36 -12.35 -2.07
CA ALA A 184 -4.56 -11.72 -2.58
C ALA A 184 -4.40 -11.19 -4.02
N ALA A 185 -3.23 -10.61 -4.35
CA ALA A 185 -2.95 -10.09 -5.70
C ALA A 185 -3.06 -11.14 -6.82
N HIS A 186 -2.85 -12.43 -6.53
CA HIS A 186 -3.01 -13.53 -7.49
C HIS A 186 -4.22 -14.42 -7.19
N GLY A 187 -5.17 -13.95 -6.37
CA GLY A 187 -6.45 -14.61 -6.12
C GLY A 187 -6.46 -15.64 -5.00
N ASP A 188 -5.38 -15.76 -4.22
CA ASP A 188 -5.29 -16.68 -3.08
C ASP A 188 -5.67 -15.95 -1.77
N LEU A 189 -6.94 -16.06 -1.40
CA LEU A 189 -7.51 -15.42 -0.20
C LEU A 189 -7.62 -16.44 0.95
N VAL A 190 -6.59 -16.50 1.80
CA VAL A 190 -6.56 -17.43 2.95
C VAL A 190 -7.24 -16.87 4.20
N VAL A 191 -7.32 -15.54 4.32
CA VAL A 191 -7.99 -14.87 5.43
C VAL A 191 -9.20 -14.14 4.87
N GLY A 192 -10.39 -14.52 5.35
CA GLY A 192 -11.67 -14.10 4.76
C GLY A 192 -12.36 -12.95 5.48
N SER A 193 -11.94 -12.59 6.70
CA SER A 193 -12.57 -11.51 7.45
C SER A 193 -11.58 -10.72 8.33
N PRO A 194 -11.92 -9.46 8.67
CA PRO A 194 -11.07 -8.65 9.56
C PRO A 194 -10.91 -9.24 10.96
N GLU A 195 -11.96 -9.88 11.50
CA GLU A 195 -11.93 -10.54 12.83
C GLU A 195 -10.96 -11.73 12.83
N GLN A 196 -10.95 -12.50 11.74
CA GLN A 196 -10.03 -13.61 11.57
C GLN A 196 -8.58 -13.10 11.52
N LEU A 197 -8.34 -11.99 10.83
CA LEU A 197 -7.02 -11.37 10.75
C LEU A 197 -6.56 -10.86 12.13
N ASP A 198 -7.43 -10.16 12.88
CA ASP A 198 -7.12 -9.71 14.25
C ASP A 198 -6.75 -10.88 15.17
N ALA A 199 -7.49 -11.99 15.08
CA ALA A 199 -7.20 -13.20 15.86
C ALA A 199 -5.82 -13.80 15.50
N ILE A 200 -5.48 -13.83 14.20
CA ILE A 200 -4.17 -14.31 13.73
C ILE A 200 -3.05 -13.38 14.21
N LEU A 201 -3.18 -12.07 14.04
CA LEU A 201 -2.18 -11.09 14.47
C LEU A 201 -1.96 -11.15 15.99
N THR A 202 -3.05 -11.29 16.75
CA THR A 202 -3.01 -11.46 18.21
C THR A 202 -2.29 -12.76 18.60
N ALA A 203 -2.56 -13.86 17.90
CA ALA A 203 -1.91 -15.14 18.14
C ALA A 203 -0.40 -15.09 17.83
N ILE A 204 -0.01 -14.48 16.71
CA ILE A 204 1.39 -14.26 16.33
C ILE A 204 2.10 -13.46 17.43
N ALA A 205 1.56 -12.29 17.79
CA ALA A 205 2.20 -11.41 18.76
C ALA A 205 2.29 -12.04 20.16
N THR A 206 1.21 -12.70 20.62
CA THR A 206 1.21 -13.44 21.90
C THR A 206 2.24 -14.57 21.89
N GLY A 207 2.36 -15.31 20.78
CA GLY A 207 3.34 -16.38 20.63
C GLY A 207 4.78 -15.87 20.71
N ILE A 208 5.07 -14.75 20.03
CA ILE A 208 6.38 -14.10 20.06
C ILE A 208 6.73 -13.60 21.47
N LEU A 209 5.79 -12.96 22.16
CA LEU A 209 5.99 -12.46 23.52
C LEU A 209 6.22 -13.60 24.54
N LYS A 210 5.62 -14.77 24.31
CA LYS A 210 5.82 -15.97 25.15
C LYS A 210 7.08 -16.77 24.77
N SER A 211 7.75 -16.44 23.67
CA SER A 211 8.97 -17.12 23.25
C SER A 211 10.13 -16.85 24.22
N PRO A 212 11.16 -17.71 24.26
CA PRO A 212 12.35 -17.48 25.09
C PRO A 212 13.02 -16.13 24.83
N ASP A 213 12.98 -15.66 23.58
CA ASP A 213 13.60 -14.40 23.14
C ASP A 213 12.70 -13.18 23.38
N LYS A 214 11.46 -13.37 23.87
CA LYS A 214 10.50 -12.33 24.29
C LYS A 214 10.33 -11.18 23.29
N GLY A 215 10.22 -11.50 22.00
CA GLY A 215 10.10 -10.51 20.94
C GLY A 215 11.39 -9.80 20.58
N ARG A 216 12.48 -10.57 20.45
CA ARG A 216 13.76 -10.13 19.91
C ARG A 216 14.24 -11.06 18.79
N LEU A 217 13.34 -11.43 17.88
CA LEU A 217 13.57 -12.45 16.84
C LEU A 217 14.24 -11.89 15.57
N THR A 218 13.98 -10.62 15.22
CA THR A 218 14.42 -9.96 13.99
C THR A 218 15.56 -8.98 14.21
N VAL A 219 15.97 -8.75 15.47
CA VAL A 219 17.16 -7.95 15.75
C VAL A 219 18.35 -8.64 15.09
N ALA A 220 19.00 -7.94 14.17
CA ALA A 220 20.23 -8.40 13.53
C ALA A 220 21.27 -8.66 14.63
N GLY A 221 21.41 -9.92 15.06
CA GLY A 221 22.53 -10.32 15.90
C GLY A 221 23.82 -9.95 15.17
N ASP A 222 24.56 -8.98 15.71
CA ASP A 222 25.94 -8.60 15.38
C ASP A 222 26.52 -9.18 14.09
N VAL A 223 25.97 -8.81 12.93
CA VAL A 223 26.57 -9.14 11.63
C VAL A 223 27.90 -8.37 11.43
N HIS A 224 28.26 -7.48 12.37
CA HIS A 224 29.57 -6.83 12.44
C HIS A 224 30.65 -7.59 13.25
N SER A 225 30.32 -8.61 14.06
CA SER A 225 31.34 -9.32 14.85
C SER A 225 32.03 -10.49 14.10
N ALA A 226 31.43 -10.96 12.99
CA ALA A 226 31.98 -12.08 12.21
C ALA A 226 33.00 -11.64 11.14
N ARG A 227 33.01 -10.37 10.72
CA ARG A 227 33.98 -9.84 9.73
C ARG A 227 35.33 -9.45 10.35
N GLY A 228 35.40 -9.19 11.66
CA GLY A 228 36.65 -8.82 12.34
C GLY A 228 37.60 -9.98 12.64
N ARG A 229 37.10 -11.23 12.73
CA ARG A 229 37.93 -12.39 13.13
C ARG A 229 38.64 -13.10 11.98
N ARG A 230 38.36 -12.77 10.71
CA ARG A 230 39.08 -13.32 9.55
C ARG A 230 40.27 -12.47 9.09
N ALA A 231 40.42 -11.24 9.60
CA ALA A 231 41.56 -10.37 9.26
C ALA A 231 42.76 -10.50 10.21
N ALA A 232 42.60 -11.18 11.36
CA ALA A 232 43.66 -11.35 12.37
C ALA A 232 44.40 -12.70 12.30
N ALA A 233 44.13 -13.52 11.27
CA ALA A 233 44.79 -14.81 11.06
C ALA A 233 45.71 -14.84 9.82
N SER A 234 46.06 -13.66 9.27
CA SER A 234 46.96 -13.53 8.12
C SER A 234 47.84 -12.28 8.21
N GLY A 235 48.53 -12.11 9.34
CA GLY A 235 49.51 -11.06 9.58
C GLY A 235 50.60 -11.55 10.52
#